data_AF-D5GIN4-F1
#
_entry.id   AF-D5GIN4-F1
#
_cell.length_a   1.000
_cell.length_b   1.000
_cell.length_c   1.000
_cell.angle_alpha   90.00
_cell.angle_beta   90.00
_cell.angle_gamma   90.00
#
_symmetry.space_group_name_H-M   'P 1'
#
loop_
_entity.id
_entity.type
_entity.pdbx_description
1 polymer ?
#
loop_
_entity_poly.entity_id
_entity_poly.type
_entity_poly.pdbx_seq_one_letter_code
_entity_poly.pdbx_strand_id
1 'polypeptide(L)'
;MGWFWGSSSSKDADGSSDPLSHLDPALRDFLLKESPLKPPSPPPPPPPSSKPTPTTPETTETPTRDPRTINSSYGDRYADIWAQYTPQGLTQASKSSQEQLADILQAYKYRKSLIARAALENCVGEQSALHECYRHGSFAQKARGCGGEKGRLQDCYTTQTKFLQAMGYMSDFARSAEVDERIQMHADKLYQEQVRQDELAEEEKRAERAARERRKS
;
A
#
# COMPACT_ATOMS: atom_id res chain seq x y z
N MET A 1 19.20 31.62 -1.91
CA MET A 1 19.40 30.98 -3.23
C MET A 1 18.04 30.83 -3.90
N GLY A 2 17.50 31.92 -4.46
CA GLY A 2 16.27 31.88 -5.23
C GLY A 2 16.61 31.82 -6.71
N TRP A 3 16.06 30.82 -7.40
CA TRP A 3 16.05 30.78 -8.87
C TRP A 3 14.62 30.52 -9.31
N PHE A 4 14.05 31.59 -9.86
CA PHE A 4 12.80 31.66 -10.62
C PHE A 4 12.93 30.87 -11.91
N TRP A 5 11.92 30.09 -12.27
CA TRP A 5 11.42 29.77 -13.62
C TRP A 5 10.03 29.15 -13.35
N GLY A 6 8.91 29.55 -13.94
CA GLY A 6 8.63 30.55 -14.95
C GLY A 6 7.11 30.54 -15.13
N SER A 7 6.55 31.72 -15.22
CA SER A 7 5.14 32.00 -15.47
C SER A 7 4.65 31.44 -16.80
N SER A 8 3.42 30.90 -16.81
CA SER A 8 2.48 31.19 -17.89
C SER A 8 1.14 31.58 -17.27
N SER A 9 0.63 32.72 -17.73
CA SER A 9 -0.53 33.43 -17.22
C SER A 9 -1.61 33.51 -18.30
N SER A 10 -2.80 32.97 -18.04
CA SER A 10 -4.12 33.45 -18.53
C SER A 10 -5.18 32.60 -17.82
N LYS A 11 -5.95 33.12 -16.85
CA LYS A 11 -7.24 33.82 -17.04
C LYS A 11 -8.22 33.10 -17.96
N ASP A 12 -9.29 32.61 -17.31
CA ASP A 12 -10.72 32.58 -17.71
C ASP A 12 -11.30 31.19 -17.32
N ALA A 13 -12.09 31.07 -16.26
CA ALA A 13 -13.50 31.44 -16.20
C ALA A 13 -14.36 30.72 -17.27
N ASP A 14 -14.42 29.38 -17.23
CA ASP A 14 -15.64 28.66 -17.59
C ASP A 14 -15.63 27.24 -16.99
N GLY A 15 -16.80 26.71 -16.67
CA GLY A 15 -16.99 25.46 -15.93
C GLY A 15 -16.49 24.22 -16.69
N SER A 16 -16.04 23.23 -15.91
CA SER A 16 -15.59 21.88 -16.32
C SER A 16 -14.13 21.73 -16.78
N SER A 17 -13.16 22.20 -15.98
CA SER A 17 -11.78 21.70 -16.10
C SER A 17 -11.64 20.34 -15.43
N ASP A 18 -11.44 19.29 -16.25
CA ASP A 18 -11.09 17.96 -15.78
C ASP A 18 -9.81 18.03 -14.94
N PRO A 19 -9.83 17.69 -13.64
CA PRO A 19 -8.70 17.83 -12.73
C PRO A 19 -7.50 16.94 -13.11
N LEU A 20 -7.68 16.00 -14.04
CA LEU A 20 -6.62 15.19 -14.60
C LEU A 20 -5.80 15.96 -15.66
N SER A 21 -6.27 17.15 -16.07
CA SER A 21 -5.64 18.32 -16.70
C SER A 21 -4.13 18.30 -16.97
N HIS A 22 -3.39 18.13 -15.88
CA HIS A 22 -1.96 18.39 -15.80
C HIS A 22 -1.11 17.12 -15.66
N LEU A 23 -1.72 15.93 -15.80
CA LEU A 23 -1.02 14.64 -15.68
C LEU A 23 -0.49 14.13 -17.03
N ASP A 24 0.62 13.41 -16.98
CA ASP A 24 1.21 12.67 -18.12
C ASP A 24 0.14 11.72 -18.73
N PRO A 25 -0.07 11.72 -20.06
CA PRO A 25 -1.03 10.87 -20.74
C PRO A 25 -1.01 9.40 -20.29
N ALA A 26 0.17 8.81 -20.09
CA ALA A 26 0.28 7.41 -19.67
C ALA A 26 -0.28 7.17 -18.26
N LEU A 27 -0.15 8.15 -17.37
CA LEU A 27 -0.67 8.09 -16.00
C LEU A 27 -2.19 8.28 -15.97
N ARG A 28 -2.72 9.12 -16.85
CA ARG A 28 -4.17 9.29 -17.01
C ARG A 28 -4.84 8.01 -17.45
N ASP A 29 -4.28 7.34 -18.45
CA ASP A 29 -4.83 6.09 -18.97
C ASP A 29 -4.82 4.99 -17.92
N PHE A 30 -3.76 4.93 -17.09
CA PHE A 30 -3.70 4.01 -15.97
C PHE A 30 -4.76 4.31 -14.90
N LEU A 31 -4.92 5.58 -14.52
CA LEU A 31 -5.93 6.00 -13.55
C LEU A 31 -7.36 5.78 -14.06
N LEU A 32 -7.62 6.01 -15.34
CA LEU A 32 -8.92 5.72 -15.96
C LEU A 32 -9.21 4.23 -16.05
N LYS A 33 -8.17 3.40 -16.23
CA LYS A 33 -8.28 1.95 -16.33
C LYS A 33 -8.45 1.26 -14.98
N GLU A 34 -7.79 1.78 -13.95
CA GLU A 34 -7.77 1.19 -12.61
C GLU A 34 -8.76 1.84 -11.63
N SER A 35 -9.37 2.99 -11.98
CA SER A 35 -10.38 3.62 -11.11
C SER A 35 -11.72 2.87 -11.20
N PRO A 36 -12.17 2.22 -10.10
CA PRO A 36 -13.47 1.59 -10.07
C PRO A 36 -14.50 2.68 -9.76
N LEU A 37 -15.47 2.86 -10.67
CA LEU A 37 -16.71 3.65 -10.53
C LEU A 37 -16.60 5.14 -10.92
N LYS A 38 -17.24 5.47 -12.05
CA LYS A 38 -17.63 6.84 -12.41
C LYS A 38 -18.86 7.21 -11.57
N PRO A 39 -18.82 8.21 -10.68
CA PRO A 39 -20.01 8.62 -9.95
C PRO A 39 -21.05 9.19 -10.93
N PRO A 40 -22.35 8.85 -10.78
CA PRO A 40 -23.39 9.40 -11.64
C PRO A 40 -23.53 10.91 -11.44
N SER A 41 -23.73 11.63 -12.55
CA SER A 41 -23.99 13.08 -12.55
C SER A 41 -25.26 13.41 -11.75
N PRO A 42 -25.27 14.48 -10.94
CA PRO A 42 -26.48 14.93 -10.27
C PRO A 42 -27.53 15.39 -11.30
N PRO A 43 -28.83 15.09 -11.10
CA PRO A 43 -29.89 15.53 -12.01
C PRO A 43 -30.06 17.05 -11.97
N PRO A 44 -30.49 17.68 -13.10
CA PRO A 44 -30.62 19.13 -13.20
C PRO A 44 -31.74 19.69 -12.29
N PRO A 45 -31.60 20.92 -11.78
CA PRO A 45 -32.61 21.55 -10.95
C PRO A 45 -33.86 21.93 -11.75
N PRO A 46 -35.08 21.73 -11.20
CA PRO A 46 -36.32 22.13 -11.88
C PRO A 46 -36.50 23.66 -11.87
N PRO A 47 -37.15 24.23 -12.91
CA PRO A 47 -37.35 25.67 -13.05
C PRO A 47 -38.36 26.25 -12.05
N PRO A 48 -38.24 27.55 -11.68
CA PRO A 48 -39.18 28.20 -10.77
C PRO A 48 -40.46 28.57 -11.51
N SER A 49 -41.62 28.14 -11.00
CA SER A 49 -42.93 28.57 -11.49
C SER A 49 -43.69 29.33 -10.40
N SER A 50 -44.13 30.53 -10.77
CA SER A 50 -44.84 31.53 -9.99
C SER A 50 -46.33 31.19 -9.76
N LYS A 51 -46.80 31.38 -8.51
CA LYS A 51 -48.13 31.76 -7.94
C LYS A 51 -49.42 31.76 -8.82
N PRO A 52 -50.67 31.68 -8.28
CA PRO A 52 -51.11 31.93 -6.89
C PRO A 52 -52.14 30.93 -6.27
N THR A 53 -52.43 31.18 -4.99
CA THR A 53 -53.43 30.63 -4.03
C THR A 53 -54.87 30.45 -4.56
N PRO A 54 -55.71 29.55 -3.99
CA PRO A 54 -56.45 29.87 -2.75
C PRO A 54 -56.68 28.71 -1.73
N THR A 55 -56.63 29.09 -0.45
CA THR A 55 -57.50 28.69 0.70
C THR A 55 -57.66 27.20 1.11
N THR A 56 -56.88 26.82 2.15
CA THR A 56 -57.17 26.06 3.42
C THR A 56 -58.64 25.67 3.69
N PRO A 57 -59.00 24.53 4.34
CA PRO A 57 -58.35 23.89 5.51
C PRO A 57 -57.98 22.40 5.36
N GLU A 58 -56.79 22.02 5.82
CA GLU A 58 -56.51 21.40 7.15
C GLU A 58 -56.93 19.92 7.20
N THR A 59 -55.94 19.02 7.16
CA THR A 59 -55.73 17.92 8.13
C THR A 59 -54.70 16.90 7.60
N THR A 60 -53.64 16.70 8.38
CA THR A 60 -52.64 15.59 8.38
C THR A 60 -51.53 15.65 7.33
N GLU A 61 -50.47 16.37 7.69
CA GLU A 61 -49.13 16.19 7.12
C GLU A 61 -48.57 14.83 7.54
N THR A 62 -48.41 13.91 6.57
CA THR A 62 -47.40 12.85 6.65
C THR A 62 -46.03 13.48 6.39
N PRO A 63 -45.06 13.45 7.33
CA PRO A 63 -43.72 13.90 7.01
C PRO A 63 -43.04 12.84 6.16
N THR A 64 -42.64 13.26 4.96
CA THR A 64 -41.66 12.59 4.11
C THR A 64 -40.45 12.22 4.97
N ARG A 65 -40.25 10.92 5.15
CA ARG A 65 -39.18 10.34 5.97
C ARG A 65 -37.83 10.58 5.29
N ASP A 66 -37.14 11.61 5.76
CA ASP A 66 -35.73 11.87 5.45
C ASP A 66 -34.89 10.65 5.89
N PRO A 67 -34.05 10.04 5.04
CA PRO A 67 -33.32 8.80 5.36
C PRO A 67 -32.23 8.95 6.45
N ARG A 68 -32.16 10.09 7.15
CA ARG A 68 -31.15 10.37 8.19
C ARG A 68 -31.59 10.03 9.62
N THR A 69 -32.83 9.63 9.85
CA THR A 69 -33.30 9.24 11.19
C THR A 69 -33.12 7.74 11.43
N ILE A 70 -31.87 7.32 11.66
CA ILE A 70 -31.64 6.09 12.42
C ILE A 70 -32.10 6.41 13.84
N ASN A 71 -33.26 5.86 14.23
CA ASN A 71 -33.82 6.05 15.57
C ASN A 71 -32.85 5.46 16.61
N SER A 72 -31.99 6.31 17.17
CA SER A 72 -31.17 5.92 18.32
C SER A 72 -32.09 5.63 19.49
N SER A 73 -31.76 4.64 20.33
CA SER A 73 -32.53 4.32 21.56
C SER A 73 -32.60 5.49 22.56
N TYR A 74 -31.81 6.54 22.33
CA TYR A 74 -31.77 7.74 23.15
C TYR A 74 -32.73 8.84 22.67
N GLY A 75 -33.47 8.63 21.57
CA GLY A 75 -34.36 9.61 20.96
C GLY A 75 -33.59 10.83 20.43
N ASP A 76 -34.21 12.01 20.50
CA ASP A 76 -33.65 13.28 20.02
C ASP A 76 -32.66 13.94 21.00
N ARG A 77 -32.41 13.33 22.16
CA ARG A 77 -31.58 13.93 23.24
C ARG A 77 -30.15 14.26 22.84
N TYR A 78 -29.66 13.64 21.78
CA TYR A 78 -28.32 13.89 21.24
C TYR A 78 -28.36 14.43 19.81
N ALA A 79 -29.53 14.83 19.29
CA ALA A 79 -29.68 15.31 17.92
C ALA A 79 -28.69 16.45 17.60
N ASP A 80 -28.50 17.38 18.54
CA ASP A 80 -27.54 18.48 18.40
C ASP A 80 -26.08 17.99 18.31
N ILE A 81 -25.72 16.97 19.11
CA ILE A 81 -24.39 16.37 19.10
C ILE A 81 -24.15 15.63 17.78
N TRP A 82 -25.13 14.86 17.31
CA TRP A 82 -25.05 14.13 16.04
C TRP A 82 -25.08 15.07 14.83
N ALA A 83 -25.76 16.23 14.92
CA ALA A 83 -25.79 17.24 13.86
C ALA A 83 -24.43 17.90 13.64
N GLN A 84 -23.63 18.04 14.70
CA GLN A 84 -22.28 18.59 14.66
C GLN A 84 -21.19 17.50 14.61
N TYR A 85 -21.58 16.23 14.73
CA TYR A 85 -20.64 15.12 14.71
C TYR A 85 -20.14 14.88 13.29
N THR A 86 -18.87 15.18 13.07
CA THR A 86 -18.16 14.79 11.85
C THR A 86 -17.47 13.44 12.11
N PRO A 87 -17.89 12.35 11.44
CA PRO A 87 -17.23 11.06 11.58
C PRO A 87 -15.75 11.18 11.23
N GLN A 88 -14.89 10.57 12.04
CA GLN A 88 -13.42 10.59 11.86
C GLN A 88 -12.96 10.03 10.49
N GLY A 89 -13.81 9.27 9.79
CA GLY A 89 -13.55 8.81 8.42
C GLY A 89 -13.72 9.89 7.35
N LEU A 90 -14.59 10.89 7.58
CA LEU A 90 -14.77 12.04 6.69
C LEU A 90 -13.70 13.13 6.92
N THR A 91 -13.07 13.17 8.10
CA THR A 91 -11.99 14.12 8.40
C THR A 91 -10.65 13.77 7.78
N GLN A 92 -10.47 12.58 7.19
CA GLN A 92 -9.32 12.36 6.30
C GLN A 92 -9.34 13.32 5.10
N ALA A 93 -10.53 13.74 4.65
CA ALA A 93 -10.69 14.80 3.65
C ALA A 93 -10.47 16.22 4.21
N SER A 94 -10.47 16.39 5.55
CA SER A 94 -10.18 17.68 6.22
C SER A 94 -8.74 17.78 6.74
N LYS A 95 -7.93 16.74 6.60
CA LYS A 95 -6.48 16.82 6.85
C LYS A 95 -5.86 17.73 5.82
N SER A 96 -4.89 18.53 6.26
CA SER A 96 -4.07 19.29 5.30
C SER A 96 -3.37 18.31 4.35
N SER A 97 -3.07 18.74 3.12
CA SER A 97 -2.33 17.89 2.17
C SER A 97 -0.98 17.42 2.73
N GLN A 98 -0.39 18.20 3.64
CA GLN A 98 0.85 17.83 4.34
C GLN A 98 0.64 16.65 5.31
N GLU A 99 -0.45 16.66 6.07
CA GLU A 99 -0.77 15.57 7.00
C GLU A 99 -1.13 14.28 6.25
N GLN A 100 -1.89 14.38 5.16
CA GLN A 100 -2.18 13.22 4.30
C GLN A 100 -0.90 12.58 3.76
N LEU A 101 0.05 13.40 3.29
CA LEU A 101 1.35 12.90 2.84
C LEU A 101 2.13 12.25 3.99
N ALA A 102 2.11 12.84 5.19
CA ALA A 102 2.75 12.27 6.36
C ALA A 102 2.17 10.89 6.71
N ASP A 103 0.85 10.73 6.67
CA ASP A 103 0.17 9.46 6.92
C ASP A 103 0.59 8.38 5.90
N ILE A 104 0.64 8.72 4.62
CA ILE A 104 1.07 7.79 3.55
C ILE A 104 2.52 7.35 3.78
N LEU A 105 3.40 8.29 4.11
CA LEU A 105 4.80 7.99 4.41
C LEU A 105 4.94 7.11 5.65
N GLN A 106 4.14 7.35 6.69
CA GLN A 106 4.12 6.52 7.90
C GLN A 106 3.63 5.11 7.60
N ALA A 107 2.52 4.96 6.86
CA ALA A 107 2.00 3.66 6.43
C ALA A 107 3.03 2.89 5.59
N TYR A 108 3.72 3.57 4.67
CA TYR A 108 4.79 2.97 3.87
C TYR A 108 5.96 2.49 4.75
N LYS A 109 6.42 3.31 5.70
CA LYS A 109 7.50 2.94 6.63
C LYS A 109 7.11 1.78 7.53
N TYR A 110 5.87 1.78 8.02
CA TYR A 110 5.32 0.71 8.84
C TYR A 110 5.24 -0.60 8.05
N ARG A 111 4.74 -0.57 6.82
CA ARG A 111 4.75 -1.75 5.96
C ARG A 111 6.17 -2.25 5.70
N LYS A 112 7.11 -1.35 5.46
CA LYS A 112 8.53 -1.71 5.25
C LYS A 112 9.13 -2.40 6.47
N SER A 113 8.81 -1.96 7.70
CA SER A 113 9.32 -2.63 8.91
C SER A 113 8.70 -4.01 9.12
N LEU A 114 7.42 -4.19 8.78
CA LEU A 114 6.76 -5.50 8.83
C LEU A 114 7.36 -6.48 7.81
N ILE A 115 7.62 -6.03 6.58
CA ILE A 115 8.31 -6.84 5.56
C ILE A 115 9.71 -7.21 6.03
N ALA A 116 10.47 -6.26 6.58
CA ALA A 116 11.81 -6.51 7.07
C ALA A 116 11.82 -7.55 8.21
N ARG A 117 10.83 -7.48 9.11
CA ARG A 117 10.67 -8.45 10.18
C ARG A 117 10.36 -9.85 9.63
N ALA A 118 9.35 -9.98 8.77
CA ALA A 118 8.99 -11.25 8.16
C ALA A 118 10.15 -11.86 7.34
N ALA A 119 10.91 -11.03 6.63
CA ALA A 119 12.12 -11.48 5.91
C ALA A 119 13.16 -12.06 6.87
N LEU A 120 13.41 -11.43 8.02
CA LEU A 120 14.32 -11.96 9.04
C LEU A 120 13.82 -13.24 9.69
N GLU A 121 12.51 -13.36 9.92
CA GLU A 121 11.88 -14.57 10.44
C GLU A 121 12.08 -15.76 9.50
N ASN A 122 11.95 -15.55 8.19
CA ASN A 122 12.25 -16.59 7.20
C ASN A 122 13.76 -16.92 7.13
N CYS A 123 14.64 -15.92 7.33
CA CYS A 123 16.09 -16.10 7.27
C CYS A 123 16.73 -16.58 8.58
N VAL A 124 15.96 -17.14 9.52
CA VAL A 124 16.48 -17.61 10.82
C VAL A 124 17.58 -18.68 10.67
N GLY A 125 17.50 -19.54 9.65
CA GLY A 125 18.55 -20.53 9.37
C GLY A 125 19.91 -19.87 9.12
N GLU A 126 19.95 -18.86 8.25
CA GLU A 126 21.18 -18.12 7.94
C GLU A 126 21.66 -17.27 9.12
N GLN A 127 20.75 -16.70 9.91
CA GLN A 127 21.11 -16.02 11.16
C GLN A 127 21.81 -16.98 12.13
N SER A 128 21.27 -18.20 12.25
CA SER A 128 21.84 -19.23 13.12
C SER A 128 23.22 -19.67 12.62
N ALA A 129 23.42 -19.84 11.32
CA ALA A 129 24.71 -20.18 10.72
C ALA A 129 25.76 -19.08 10.96
N LEU A 130 25.39 -17.81 10.81
CA LEU A 130 26.28 -16.69 11.10
C LEU A 130 26.65 -16.62 12.58
N HIS A 131 25.67 -16.81 13.47
CA HIS A 131 25.92 -16.86 14.90
C HIS A 131 26.86 -18.02 15.27
N GLU A 132 26.65 -19.19 14.67
CA GLU A 132 27.49 -20.37 14.86
C GLU A 132 28.94 -20.11 14.41
N CYS A 133 29.15 -19.43 13.28
CA CYS A 133 30.49 -19.04 12.85
C CYS A 133 31.20 -18.13 13.88
N TYR A 134 30.50 -17.13 14.44
CA TYR A 134 31.09 -16.27 15.46
C TYR A 134 31.37 -17.00 16.78
N ARG A 135 30.55 -17.98 17.15
CA ARG A 135 30.73 -18.76 18.39
C ARG A 135 31.81 -19.83 18.22
N HIS A 136 31.67 -20.69 17.22
CA HIS A 136 32.41 -21.94 17.08
C HIS A 136 33.29 -22.02 15.82
N GLY A 137 33.25 -21.00 14.95
CA GLY A 137 34.07 -20.97 13.74
C GLY A 137 35.58 -20.92 13.98
N SER A 138 36.34 -21.21 12.93
CA SER A 138 37.81 -21.14 12.96
C SER A 138 38.30 -19.71 13.23
N PHE A 139 39.51 -19.58 13.79
CA PHE A 139 40.13 -18.27 14.01
C PHE A 139 40.23 -17.45 12.70
N ALA A 140 40.55 -18.11 11.58
CA ALA A 140 40.63 -17.46 10.27
C ALA A 140 39.27 -16.93 9.79
N GLN A 141 38.18 -17.68 9.98
CA GLN A 141 36.82 -17.22 9.65
C GLN A 141 36.41 -16.03 10.51
N LYS A 142 36.68 -16.08 11.82
CA LYS A 142 36.40 -14.98 12.75
C LYS A 142 37.20 -13.73 12.42
N ALA A 143 38.50 -13.87 12.09
CA ALA A 143 39.35 -12.76 11.67
C ALA A 143 38.85 -12.09 10.36
N ARG A 144 38.21 -12.85 9.48
CA ARG A 144 37.54 -12.35 8.27
C ARG A 144 36.08 -11.95 8.49
N GLY A 145 35.59 -11.99 9.73
CA GLY A 145 34.25 -11.58 10.11
C GLY A 145 33.14 -12.46 9.53
N CYS A 146 33.35 -13.77 9.37
CA CYS A 146 32.33 -14.72 8.89
C CYS A 146 31.65 -14.28 7.59
N GLY A 147 32.46 -13.84 6.62
CA GLY A 147 31.95 -13.21 5.40
C GLY A 147 31.04 -14.09 4.53
N GLY A 148 31.23 -15.41 4.54
CA GLY A 148 30.40 -16.34 3.77
C GLY A 148 28.99 -16.44 4.33
N GLU A 149 28.88 -16.69 5.64
CA GLU A 149 27.62 -16.78 6.38
C GLU A 149 26.90 -15.42 6.39
N LYS A 150 27.66 -14.33 6.52
CA LYS A 150 27.13 -12.97 6.45
C LYS A 150 26.56 -12.65 5.06
N GLY A 151 27.23 -13.08 3.99
CA GLY A 151 26.76 -12.94 2.62
C GLY A 151 25.44 -13.68 2.40
N ARG A 152 25.35 -14.95 2.81
CA ARG A 152 24.12 -15.75 2.71
C ARG A 152 22.95 -15.12 3.44
N LEU A 153 23.16 -14.62 4.67
CA LEU A 153 22.12 -13.91 5.41
C LEU A 153 21.64 -12.65 4.66
N GLN A 154 22.56 -11.88 4.08
CA GLN A 154 22.21 -10.66 3.34
C GLN A 154 21.46 -10.99 2.04
N ASP A 155 21.87 -12.05 1.34
CA ASP A 155 21.21 -12.54 0.13
C ASP A 155 19.80 -13.06 0.44
N CYS A 156 19.65 -13.87 1.50
CA CYS A 156 18.35 -14.32 2.01
C CYS A 156 17.44 -13.13 2.30
N TYR A 157 17.91 -12.18 3.11
CA TYR A 157 17.12 -11.01 3.51
C TYR A 157 16.67 -10.18 2.29
N THR A 158 17.58 -9.96 1.34
CA THR A 158 17.31 -9.16 0.14
C THR A 158 16.28 -9.84 -0.76
N THR A 159 16.44 -11.14 -0.98
CA THR A 159 15.53 -11.93 -1.82
C THR A 159 14.15 -12.07 -1.18
N GLN A 160 14.09 -12.36 0.13
CA GLN A 160 12.83 -12.44 0.87
C GLN A 160 12.08 -11.13 0.91
N THR A 161 12.79 -10.00 1.10
CA THR A 161 12.17 -8.68 1.00
C THR A 161 11.48 -8.48 -0.35
N LYS A 162 12.12 -8.91 -1.46
CA LYS A 162 11.56 -8.79 -2.80
C LYS A 162 10.34 -9.71 -3.00
N PHE A 163 10.41 -10.96 -2.55
CA PHE A 163 9.28 -11.90 -2.65
C PHE A 163 8.06 -11.42 -1.86
N LEU A 164 8.25 -10.99 -0.61
CA LEU A 164 7.18 -10.43 0.22
C LEU A 164 6.57 -9.17 -0.40
N GLN A 165 7.40 -8.28 -0.96
CA GLN A 165 6.93 -7.10 -1.68
C GLN A 165 6.10 -7.46 -2.92
N ALA A 166 6.61 -8.39 -3.74
CA ALA A 166 5.97 -8.81 -4.98
C ALA A 166 4.61 -9.48 -4.76
N MET A 167 4.47 -10.27 -3.68
CA MET A 167 3.21 -10.92 -3.32
C MET A 167 2.24 -10.01 -2.55
N GLY A 168 2.62 -8.76 -2.28
CA GLY A 168 1.75 -7.82 -1.58
C GLY A 168 1.59 -8.13 -0.10
N TYR A 169 2.62 -8.65 0.58
CA TYR A 169 2.59 -8.85 2.03
C TYR A 169 2.21 -7.53 2.75
N MET A 170 1.15 -7.59 3.57
CA MET A 170 0.60 -6.45 4.31
C MET A 170 0.23 -5.25 3.41
N SER A 171 -0.12 -5.48 2.13
CA SER A 171 -0.53 -4.40 1.22
C SER A 171 -1.99 -3.99 1.38
N ASP A 172 -2.81 -4.91 1.86
CA ASP A 172 -4.26 -4.79 1.90
C ASP A 172 -4.70 -4.84 3.37
N PHE A 173 -5.27 -3.73 3.86
CA PHE A 173 -5.71 -3.61 5.25
C PHE A 173 -6.94 -4.47 5.58
N ALA A 174 -7.70 -4.91 4.57
CA ALA A 174 -8.86 -5.77 4.76
C ALA A 174 -8.50 -7.27 4.76
N ARG A 175 -7.24 -7.60 4.44
CA ARG A 175 -6.74 -8.97 4.39
C ARG A 175 -6.60 -9.55 5.80
N SER A 176 -6.95 -10.83 5.95
CA SER A 176 -6.75 -11.53 7.22
C SER A 176 -5.28 -11.90 7.44
N ALA A 177 -4.87 -11.96 8.71
CA ALA A 177 -3.51 -12.36 9.09
C ALA A 177 -3.11 -13.74 8.53
N GLU A 178 -4.05 -14.70 8.46
CA GLU A 178 -3.81 -16.04 7.88
C GLU A 178 -3.41 -16.00 6.39
N VAL A 179 -3.85 -15.00 5.64
CA VAL A 179 -3.43 -14.85 4.23
C VAL A 179 -2.01 -14.30 4.18
N ASP A 180 -1.68 -13.32 5.01
CA ASP A 180 -0.33 -12.77 5.09
C ASP A 180 0.69 -13.81 5.59
N GLU A 181 0.32 -14.65 6.56
CA GLU A 181 1.12 -15.80 6.98
C GLU A 181 1.36 -16.78 5.83
N ARG A 182 0.34 -17.09 5.03
CA ARG A 182 0.52 -17.93 3.83
C ARG A 182 1.47 -17.30 2.82
N ILE A 183 1.44 -15.98 2.65
CA ILE A 183 2.39 -15.26 1.79
C ILE A 183 3.81 -15.38 2.35
N GLN A 184 3.99 -15.21 3.66
CA GLN A 184 5.28 -15.35 4.32
C GLN A 184 5.86 -16.77 4.13
N MET A 185 5.06 -17.80 4.38
CA MET A 185 5.45 -19.20 4.19
C MET A 185 5.72 -19.52 2.72
N HIS A 186 4.95 -18.95 1.79
CA HIS A 186 5.18 -19.14 0.37
C HIS A 186 6.48 -18.47 -0.11
N ALA A 187 6.81 -17.28 0.41
CA ALA A 187 8.07 -16.60 0.14
C ALA A 187 9.26 -17.48 0.54
N ASP A 188 9.21 -18.07 1.75
CA ASP A 188 10.23 -19.00 2.23
C ASP A 188 10.37 -20.23 1.34
N LYS A 189 9.25 -20.86 0.98
CA LYS A 189 9.27 -22.01 0.06
C LYS A 189 9.96 -21.65 -1.28
N LEU A 190 9.60 -20.52 -1.88
CA LEU A 190 10.19 -20.06 -3.14
C LEU A 190 11.69 -19.81 -3.01
N TYR A 191 12.12 -19.23 -1.89
CA TYR A 191 13.54 -19.02 -1.61
C TYR A 191 14.31 -20.34 -1.54
N GLN A 192 13.79 -21.34 -0.82
CA GLN A 192 14.44 -22.66 -0.73
C GLN A 192 14.51 -23.36 -2.09
N GLU A 193 13.46 -23.25 -2.90
CA GLU A 193 13.47 -23.77 -4.27
C GLU A 193 14.52 -23.09 -5.13
N GLN A 194 14.68 -21.76 -5.00
CA GLN A 194 15.71 -21.00 -5.70
C GLN A 194 17.11 -21.41 -5.26
N VAL A 195 17.38 -21.49 -3.95
CA VAL A 195 18.70 -21.92 -3.43
C VAL A 195 19.08 -23.28 -3.98
N ARG A 196 18.15 -24.25 -4.00
CA ARG A 196 18.39 -25.57 -4.57
C ARG A 196 18.75 -25.51 -6.06
N GLN A 197 18.08 -24.65 -6.84
CA GLN A 197 18.40 -24.47 -8.25
C GLN A 197 19.77 -23.84 -8.45
N ASP A 198 20.11 -22.84 -7.64
CA ASP A 198 21.40 -22.16 -7.70
C ASP A 198 22.55 -23.12 -7.35
N GLU A 199 22.37 -23.98 -6.35
CA GLU A 199 23.33 -25.02 -5.98
C GLU A 199 23.57 -26.02 -7.11
N LEU A 200 22.51 -26.54 -7.73
CA LEU A 200 22.62 -27.44 -8.87
C LEU A 200 23.35 -26.78 -10.05
N ALA A 201 23.02 -25.54 -10.37
CA ALA A 201 23.69 -24.79 -11.43
C ALA A 201 25.19 -24.55 -11.14
N GLU A 202 25.54 -24.30 -9.88
CA GLU A 202 26.94 -24.15 -9.46
C GLU A 202 27.71 -25.48 -9.51
N GLU A 203 27.08 -26.60 -9.15
CA GLU A 203 27.67 -27.93 -9.31
C GLU A 203 27.95 -28.28 -10.77
N GLU A 204 27.00 -28.02 -11.67
CA GLU A 204 27.18 -28.20 -13.11
C GLU A 204 28.34 -27.37 -13.65
N LYS A 205 28.40 -26.07 -13.30
CA LYS A 205 29.51 -25.18 -13.69
C LYS A 205 30.86 -25.67 -13.14
N ARG A 206 30.89 -26.18 -11.90
CA ARG A 206 32.12 -26.75 -11.30
C ARG A 206 32.56 -28.00 -12.04
N ALA A 207 31.62 -28.90 -12.37
CA ALA A 207 31.90 -30.11 -13.13
C ALA A 207 32.42 -29.77 -14.54
N GLU A 208 31.83 -28.78 -15.21
CA GLU A 208 32.27 -28.30 -16.52
C GLU A 208 33.70 -27.72 -16.45
N ARG A 209 33.99 -26.88 -15.44
CA ARG A 209 35.34 -26.33 -15.23
C ARG A 209 36.37 -27.42 -14.99
N ALA A 210 36.07 -28.39 -14.12
CA ALA A 210 36.95 -29.52 -13.85
C ALA A 210 37.19 -30.39 -15.10
N ALA A 211 36.15 -30.63 -15.90
CA ALA A 211 36.28 -31.35 -17.16
C ALA A 211 37.17 -30.59 -18.17
N ARG A 212 37.04 -29.27 -18.23
CA ARG A 212 37.87 -28.40 -19.08
C ARG A 212 39.34 -28.39 -18.64
N GLU A 213 39.61 -28.39 -17.34
CA GLU A 213 40.97 -28.46 -16.80
C GLU A 213 41.61 -29.82 -17.08
N ARG A 214 40.86 -30.91 -16.90
CA ARG A 214 41.33 -32.27 -17.24
C ARG A 214 41.64 -32.44 -18.72
N ARG A 215 40.91 -31.77 -19.62
CA ARG A 215 41.19 -31.78 -21.07
C ARG A 215 42.44 -30.98 -21.45
N LYS A 216 42.94 -30.11 -20.58
CA LYS A 216 44.13 -29.27 -20.83
C LYS A 216 45.41 -29.87 -20.23
N SER A 217 45.29 -30.88 -19.37
CA SER A 217 46.41 -31.58 -18.73
C SER A 217 46.79 -32.83 -19.50
#